data_AF-A0A383CIF9-F1
#
_entry.id   AF-A0A383CIF9-F1
#
_cell.length_a   1.000
_cell.length_b   1.000
_cell.length_c   1.000
_cell.angle_alpha   90.00
_cell.angle_beta   90.00
_cell.angle_gamma   90.00
#
_symmetry.space_group_name_H-M   'P 1'
#
loop_
_entity.id
_entity.type
_entity.pdbx_description
1 polymer ?
#
loop_
_entity_poly.entity_id
_entity_poly.type
_entity_poly.pdbx_seq_one_letter_code
_entity_poly.pdbx_strand_id
1 'polypeptide(L)' 'MDHADLQQFDASQVQNFDAGAMKGFDANQLGAFDPNAVKGFDASQLGAFDPDAVKGFDASQLGAFDH' A
#
# COMPACT_ATOMS: atom_id res chain seq x y z
N MET A 1 -11.43 5.91 -5.92
CA MET A 1 -10.89 4.57 -5.68
C MET A 1 -11.81 3.93 -4.67
N ASP A 2 -12.63 2.99 -5.12
CA ASP A 2 -13.35 2.14 -4.17
C ASP A 2 -12.46 0.97 -3.71
N HIS A 3 -12.96 0.16 -2.78
CA HIS A 3 -12.19 -0.96 -2.22
C HIS A 3 -11.90 -2.06 -3.27
N ALA A 4 -12.76 -2.21 -4.30
CA ALA A 4 -12.60 -3.23 -5.33
C ALA A 4 -11.56 -2.81 -6.38
N ASP A 5 -11.42 -1.51 -6.64
CA ASP A 5 -10.35 -0.96 -7.49
C ASP A 5 -8.96 -1.24 -6.89
N LEU A 6 -8.82 -1.10 -5.57
CA LEU A 6 -7.53 -1.24 -4.88
C LEU A 6 -7.04 -2.69 -4.82
N GLN A 7 -7.95 -3.66 -4.84
CA GLN A 7 -7.64 -5.09 -4.90
C GLN A 7 -7.20 -5.57 -6.29
N GLN A 8 -7.40 -4.75 -7.33
CA GLN A 8 -6.98 -5.11 -8.69
C GLN A 8 -5.50 -4.80 -8.95
N PHE A 9 -4.87 -4.00 -8.08
CA PHE A 9 -3.46 -3.70 -8.22
C PHE A 9 -2.60 -4.91 -7.86
N ASP A 10 -1.61 -5.20 -8.70
CA ASP A 10 -0.56 -6.17 -8.41
C ASP A 10 0.73 -5.48 -7.90
N ALA A 11 1.69 -6.31 -7.45
CA ALA A 11 2.96 -5.84 -6.91
C ALA A 11 3.76 -4.97 -7.91
N SER A 12 3.71 -5.28 -9.20
CA SER A 12 4.44 -4.53 -10.23
C SER A 12 3.76 -3.19 -10.52
N GLN A 13 2.42 -3.13 -10.42
CA GLN A 13 1.68 -1.89 -10.61
C GLN A 13 1.93 -0.91 -9.47
N VAL A 14 1.93 -1.37 -8.21
CA VAL A 14 2.22 -0.47 -7.07
C VAL A 14 3.67 0.01 -7.04
N GLN A 15 4.62 -0.77 -7.58
CA GLN A 15 6.01 -0.34 -7.76
C GLN A 15 6.15 0.87 -8.69
N ASN A 16 5.21 1.06 -9.62
CA ASN A 16 5.23 2.19 -10.56
C ASN A 16 4.62 3.47 -9.98
N PHE A 17 4.06 3.43 -8.76
CA PHE A 17 3.53 4.63 -8.12
C PHE A 17 4.65 5.51 -7.59
N ASP A 18 4.55 6.81 -7.91
CA ASP A 18 5.47 7.81 -7.39
C ASP A 18 5.14 8.23 -5.94
N ALA A 19 6.06 8.97 -5.32
CA ALA A 19 5.90 9.44 -3.94
C ALA A 19 4.72 10.41 -3.75
N GLY A 20 4.27 11.09 -4.81
CA GLY A 20 3.08 11.95 -4.76
C GLY A 20 1.79 11.12 -4.71
N ALA A 21 1.73 10.04 -5.49
CA ALA A 21 0.64 9.07 -5.44
C ALA A 21 0.54 8.42 -4.05
N MET A 22 1.68 8.06 -3.43
CA MET A 22 1.69 7.47 -2.08
C MET A 22 1.04 8.36 -1.02
N LYS A 23 1.29 9.67 -1.08
CA LYS A 23 0.67 10.63 -0.15
C LYS A 23 -0.85 10.79 -0.35
N GLY A 24 -1.38 10.34 -1.48
CA GLY A 24 -2.81 10.40 -1.78
C GLY A 24 -3.62 9.27 -1.16
N PHE A 25 -2.98 8.22 -0.64
CA PHE A 25 -3.67 7.11 0.00
C PHE A 25 -3.93 7.37 1.48
N ASP A 26 -5.16 7.13 1.91
CA ASP A 26 -5.54 7.13 3.33
C ASP A 26 -5.46 5.72 3.96
N ALA A 27 -5.66 5.65 5.28
CA ALA A 27 -5.59 4.39 6.02
C ALA A 27 -6.58 3.32 5.53
N ASN A 28 -7.81 3.72 5.17
CA ASN A 28 -8.80 2.76 4.69
C ASN A 28 -8.42 2.21 3.31
N GLN A 29 -7.82 3.06 2.47
CA GLN A 29 -7.32 2.65 1.15
C GLN A 29 -6.10 1.75 1.26
N LEU A 30 -5.17 2.01 2.19
CA LEU A 30 -4.03 1.12 2.43
C LEU A 30 -4.47 -0.27 2.95
N GLY A 31 -5.44 -0.30 3.87
CA GLY A 31 -6.03 -1.57 4.33
C GLY A 31 -6.80 -2.34 3.26
N ALA A 32 -7.17 -1.68 2.14
CA ALA A 32 -7.91 -2.31 1.05
C ALA A 32 -7.03 -3.06 0.04
N PHE A 33 -5.72 -2.79 0.01
CA PHE A 33 -4.80 -3.43 -0.94
C PHE A 33 -4.69 -4.93 -0.69
N ASP A 34 -4.59 -5.70 -1.77
CA ASP A 34 -4.27 -7.12 -1.67
C ASP A 34 -2.88 -7.32 -1.02
N PRO A 35 -2.70 -8.28 -0.10
CA PRO A 35 -1.41 -8.54 0.54
C PRO A 35 -0.26 -8.82 -0.45
N ASN A 36 -0.54 -9.34 -1.64
CA ASN A 36 0.49 -9.52 -2.67
C ASN A 36 0.87 -8.19 -3.32
N ALA A 37 -0.08 -7.27 -3.51
CA ALA A 37 0.20 -5.92 -3.97
C ALA A 37 1.10 -5.20 -2.96
N VAL A 38 0.80 -5.33 -1.66
CA VAL A 38 1.57 -4.73 -0.57
C VAL A 38 3.06 -5.12 -0.61
N LYS A 39 3.38 -6.36 -1.01
CA LYS A 39 4.78 -6.81 -1.22
C LYS A 39 5.53 -6.04 -2.30
N GLY A 40 4.82 -5.37 -3.20
CA GLY A 40 5.40 -4.51 -4.21
C GLY A 40 5.96 -3.21 -3.66
N PHE A 41 5.45 -2.69 -2.54
CA PHE A 41 5.95 -1.43 -1.98
C PHE A 41 7.40 -1.56 -1.52
N ASP A 42 8.23 -0.62 -1.97
CA ASP A 42 9.61 -0.49 -1.50
C ASP A 42 9.74 0.44 -0.28
N ALA A 43 10.92 0.45 0.35
CA ALA A 43 11.17 1.27 1.54
C ALA A 43 11.01 2.78 1.31
N SER A 44 11.30 3.27 0.10
CA SER A 44 11.14 4.70 -0.25
C SER A 44 9.67 5.07 -0.39
N GLN A 45 8.88 4.19 -1.00
CA GLN A 45 7.43 4.31 -1.12
C GLN A 45 6.75 4.23 0.26
N LEU A 46 7.18 3.29 1.11
CA LEU A 46 6.70 3.19 2.49
C LEU A 46 6.99 4.46 3.30
N GLY A 47 8.18 5.05 3.10
CA GLY A 47 8.54 6.34 3.70
C GLY A 47 7.80 7.55 3.12
N ALA A 48 7.13 7.40 1.98
CA ALA A 48 6.34 8.45 1.34
C ALA A 48 4.88 8.47 1.81
N PHE A 49 4.39 7.39 2.45
CA PHE A 49 3.05 7.36 3.03
C PHE A 49 2.93 8.33 4.21
N ASP A 50 1.70 8.84 4.40
CA ASP A 50 1.36 9.56 5.62
C ASP A 50 1.44 8.60 6.82
N PRO A 51 2.07 8.99 7.96
CA PRO A 51 2.13 8.15 9.15
C PRO A 51 0.77 7.65 9.65
N ASP A 52 -0.31 8.42 9.45
CA ASP A 52 -1.65 7.99 9.80
C ASP A 52 -2.23 7.00 8.78
N ALA A 53 -1.84 7.08 7.51
CA ALA A 53 -2.21 6.11 6.50
C ALA A 53 -1.57 4.75 6.77
N VAL A 54 -0.30 4.70 7.17
CA VAL A 54 0.42 3.44 7.45
C VAL A 54 -0.26 2.60 8.54
N LYS A 55 -1.01 3.23 9.46
CA LYS A 55 -1.82 2.52 10.47
C LYS A 55 -2.99 1.72 9.88
N GLY A 56 -3.30 1.95 8.60
CA GLY A 56 -4.32 1.24 7.85
C GLY A 56 -3.92 -0.17 7.43
N PHE A 57 -2.62 -0.50 7.42
CA PHE A 57 -2.18 -1.86 7.13
C PHE A 57 -2.63 -2.83 8.24
N ASP A 58 -3.20 -3.95 7.83
CA ASP A 58 -3.53 -5.05 8.74
C ASP A 58 -2.32 -5.94 9.03
N ALA A 59 -2.48 -6.87 9.98
CA ALA A 59 -1.39 -7.76 10.39
C ALA A 59 -0.88 -8.69 9.26
N SER A 60 -1.74 -9.08 8.32
CA SER A 60 -1.36 -9.92 7.18
C SER A 60 -0.52 -9.12 6.17
N GLN A 61 -0.91 -7.87 5.92
CA GLN A 61 -0.18 -6.94 5.06
C GLN A 61 1.15 -6.54 5.69
N LEU A 62 1.20 -6.28 7.00
CA LEU A 62 2.45 -6.00 7.70
C LEU A 62 3.40 -7.21 7.70
N GLY A 63 2.87 -8.42 7.87
CA GLY A 63 3.65 -9.66 7.74
C GLY A 63 4.20 -9.88 6.32
N ALA A 64 3.65 -9.22 5.31
CA ALA A 64 4.15 -9.28 3.94
C ALA A 64 5.51 -8.56 3.76
N PHE A 65 5.87 -7.65 4.68
CA PHE A 65 7.15 -6.93 4.68
C PHE A 65 8.26 -7.65 5.46
N ASP A 66 7.93 -8.56 6.38
CA ASP A 66 8.86 -9.24 7.30
C ASP A 66 9.54 -10.48 6.67
N HIS A 67 9.91 -10.38 5.38
CA HIS A 67 10.35 -11.52 4.58
C HIS A 67 11.75 -12.06 4.95
#